data_AF-X1IZD2-F1
#
_entry.id   AF-X1IZD2-F1
#
_cell.length_a   1.000
_cell.length_b   1.000
_cell.length_c   1.000
_cell.angle_alpha   90.00
_cell.angle_beta   90.00
_cell.angle_gamma   90.00
#
_symmetry.space_group_name_H-M   'P 1'
#
loop_
_entity.id
_entity.type
_entity.pdbx_description
1 polymer ?
#
loop_
_entity_poly.entity_id
_entity_poly.type
_entity_poly.pdbx_seq_one_letter_code
_entity_poly.pdbx_strand_id
1 'polypeptide(L)'
;RFSKIPGEYVVSLLSFSLAGTTGISFYANIDGTFRIIDSQSYACYNLNQDEDVFVSAKTTLALSLLSDAIANNIPIRYLIRVSKPSVIEKILLGIKLTDKDTPLNNKFELDDMLKSGYVPKRTPLLVARKQIARTITALADANPQIGETITVPKNRYVVLDEIAVDGHEAGMTDNFIVVDRDLEDEYVKLNCYAMPPFVTGVLPDIPLSYPMRIAIPALDKLSIHLENGAGVNDWRARYKYSIYVLTIPDKI
;
A
#
# COMPACT_ATOMS: atom_id res chain seq x y z
N ARG A 1 14.40 -2.84 9.30
CA ARG A 1 15.63 -2.50 8.54
C ARG A 1 15.70 -3.49 7.37
N PHE A 2 15.32 -3.09 6.16
CA PHE A 2 15.41 -3.97 5.00
C PHE A 2 16.86 -3.94 4.48
N SER A 3 17.70 -4.92 4.82
CA SER A 3 19.04 -5.04 4.23
C SER A 3 18.95 -5.96 3.01
N LYS A 4 19.03 -5.40 1.81
CA LYS A 4 19.04 -6.16 0.54
C LYS A 4 20.24 -5.74 -0.31
N ILE A 5 20.61 -6.60 -1.26
CA ILE A 5 21.67 -6.35 -2.23
C ILE A 5 21.32 -5.08 -3.03
N PRO A 6 22.20 -4.06 -3.06
CA PRO A 6 21.95 -2.82 -3.78
C PRO A 6 21.61 -3.08 -5.26
N GLY A 7 20.47 -2.53 -5.72
CA GLY A 7 20.07 -2.56 -7.13
C GLY A 7 19.14 -3.70 -7.57
N GLU A 8 18.88 -4.71 -6.73
CA GLU A 8 17.93 -5.77 -7.08
C GLU A 8 16.47 -5.34 -6.90
N TYR A 9 16.20 -4.56 -5.86
CA TYR A 9 14.89 -4.00 -5.53
C TYR A 9 15.02 -2.54 -5.16
N VAL A 10 13.97 -1.78 -5.44
CA VAL A 10 13.78 -0.42 -4.95
C VAL A 10 12.67 -0.43 -3.91
N VAL A 11 12.85 0.39 -2.87
CA VAL A 11 11.85 0.60 -1.83
C VAL A 11 11.30 2.01 -1.99
N SER A 12 10.01 2.15 -2.24
CA SER A 12 9.33 3.45 -2.39
C SER A 12 8.35 3.66 -1.25
N LEU A 13 8.47 4.77 -0.52
CA LEU A 13 7.40 5.30 0.31
C LEU A 13 6.45 6.08 -0.60
N LEU A 14 5.24 5.58 -0.77
CA LEU A 14 4.24 6.16 -1.67
C LEU A 14 3.36 7.14 -0.92
N SER A 15 2.93 6.79 0.29
CA SER A 15 2.12 7.66 1.14
C SER A 15 2.39 7.41 2.62
N PHE A 16 2.00 8.37 3.46
CA PHE A 16 1.96 8.19 4.91
C PHE A 16 0.88 9.05 5.57
N SER A 17 0.48 8.66 6.79
CA SER A 17 -0.35 9.45 7.67
C SER A 17 -0.10 9.11 9.14
N LEU A 18 -0.30 10.10 10.00
CA LEU A 18 -0.03 10.03 11.44
C LEU A 18 -1.23 10.59 12.21
N ALA A 19 -1.59 9.98 13.34
CA ALA A 19 -2.55 10.59 14.26
C ALA A 19 -1.97 11.90 14.83
N GLY A 20 -2.72 13.00 14.70
CA GLY A 20 -2.34 14.29 15.28
C GLY A 20 -2.06 14.19 16.78
N THR A 21 -0.79 14.24 17.15
CA THR A 21 -0.34 14.19 18.54
C THR A 21 0.75 15.24 18.76
N THR A 22 0.58 16.10 19.75
CA THR A 22 1.58 17.13 20.09
C THR A 22 2.88 16.46 20.53
N GLY A 23 4.02 17.00 20.08
CA GLY A 23 5.34 16.51 20.51
C GLY A 23 5.85 15.27 19.76
N ILE A 24 5.07 14.76 18.81
CA ILE A 24 5.43 13.62 17.96
C ILE A 24 5.67 14.09 16.53
N SER A 25 6.77 13.64 15.93
CA SER A 25 7.08 13.85 14.52
C SER A 25 7.50 12.56 13.85
N PHE A 26 7.05 12.36 12.62
CA PHE A 26 7.43 11.25 11.76
C PHE A 26 8.36 11.75 10.66
N TYR A 27 9.43 11.02 10.40
CA TYR A 27 10.35 11.35 9.33
C TYR A 27 10.89 10.12 8.62
N ALA A 28 11.24 10.31 7.35
CA ALA A 28 11.87 9.29 6.52
C ALA A 28 13.32 9.68 6.19
N ASN A 29 14.24 8.75 6.46
CA ASN A 29 15.63 8.82 6.01
C ASN A 29 15.82 7.87 4.84
N ILE A 30 16.48 8.35 3.79
CA ILE A 30 16.64 7.61 2.53
C ILE A 30 18.08 7.66 2.07
N ASP A 31 18.68 6.49 1.85
CA ASP A 31 20.03 6.33 1.30
C ASP A 31 21.07 7.22 2.02
N GLY A 32 20.97 7.31 3.36
CA GLY A 32 21.85 8.12 4.20
C GLY A 32 21.50 9.62 4.27
N THR A 33 20.52 10.08 3.50
CA THR A 33 20.01 11.46 3.58
C THR A 33 18.96 11.55 4.69
N PHE A 34 19.15 12.51 5.59
CA PHE A 34 18.34 12.69 6.79
C PHE A 34 17.10 13.55 6.51
N ARG A 35 15.93 13.12 7.01
CA ARG A 35 14.65 13.84 6.94
C ARG A 35 14.31 14.39 5.55
N ILE A 36 14.27 13.52 4.53
CA ILE A 36 13.75 13.92 3.22
C ILE A 36 12.27 14.31 3.32
N ILE A 37 11.54 13.61 4.20
CA ILE A 37 10.14 13.87 4.52
C ILE A 37 10.06 14.09 6.02
N ASP A 38 9.37 15.16 6.42
CA ASP A 38 9.08 15.49 7.81
C ASP A 38 7.57 15.80 7.94
N SER A 39 6.89 15.13 8.86
CA SER A 39 5.46 15.32 9.11
C SER A 39 5.11 16.76 9.50
N GLN A 40 6.07 17.53 10.03
CA GLN A 40 5.90 18.95 10.33
C GLN A 40 5.85 19.81 9.05
N SER A 41 6.60 19.42 8.00
CA SER A 41 6.64 20.13 6.72
C SER A 41 5.48 19.76 5.79
N TYR A 42 4.96 18.54 5.91
CA TYR A 42 3.88 18.00 5.07
C TYR A 42 2.50 17.98 5.77
N ALA A 43 2.39 18.48 7.01
CA ALA A 43 1.13 18.68 7.76
C ALA A 43 0.21 17.44 7.89
N CYS A 44 0.77 16.26 8.14
CA CYS A 44 0.07 14.96 7.99
C CYS A 44 -0.65 14.50 9.27
N TYR A 45 -1.47 15.35 9.89
CA TYR A 45 -2.00 15.16 11.25
C TYR A 45 -3.37 14.46 11.34
N ASN A 46 -3.74 13.62 10.36
CA ASN A 46 -5.01 12.90 10.43
C ASN A 46 -4.95 11.52 9.78
N LEU A 47 -5.32 10.48 10.53
CA LEU A 47 -5.47 9.11 10.01
C LEU A 47 -6.65 8.93 9.07
N ASN A 48 -7.43 9.96 8.78
CA ASN A 48 -8.50 9.90 7.78
C ASN A 48 -8.01 10.28 6.38
N GLN A 49 -6.78 10.76 6.24
CA GLN A 49 -6.20 11.20 4.98
C GLN A 49 -4.79 10.61 4.86
N ASP A 50 -4.40 10.25 3.64
CA ASP A 50 -3.03 9.83 3.34
C ASP A 50 -2.36 10.93 2.51
N GLU A 51 -1.16 11.33 2.90
CA GLU A 51 -0.36 12.26 2.11
C GLU A 51 0.52 11.47 1.14
N ASP A 52 0.38 11.79 -0.14
CA ASP A 52 1.17 11.20 -1.22
C ASP A 52 2.55 11.87 -1.27
N VAL A 53 3.63 11.10 -1.10
CA VAL A 53 5.01 11.65 -1.03
C VAL A 53 5.97 11.08 -2.06
N PHE A 54 5.66 9.91 -2.63
CA PHE A 54 6.40 9.29 -3.73
C PHE A 54 7.94 9.41 -3.64
N VAL A 55 8.56 8.87 -2.59
CA VAL A 55 10.02 8.89 -2.43
C VAL A 55 10.60 7.50 -2.46
N SER A 56 11.63 7.30 -3.29
CA SER A 56 12.25 5.99 -3.51
C SER A 56 13.69 5.94 -3.02
N ALA A 57 14.05 4.82 -2.40
CA ALA A 57 15.36 4.49 -1.89
C ALA A 57 15.97 3.34 -2.70
N LYS A 58 17.26 3.48 -3.03
CA LYS A 58 18.07 2.45 -3.71
C LYS A 58 18.57 1.37 -2.75
N THR A 59 18.82 1.75 -1.50
CA THR A 59 19.49 0.91 -0.52
C THR A 59 18.74 0.85 0.79
N THR A 60 18.35 2.00 1.33
CA THR A 60 17.80 2.09 2.68
C THR A 60 16.67 3.11 2.75
N LEU A 61 15.49 2.64 3.17
CA LEU A 61 14.40 3.46 3.66
C LEU A 61 14.25 3.18 5.15
N ALA A 62 14.42 4.21 5.98
CA ALA A 62 14.17 4.14 7.40
C ALA A 62 13.07 5.13 7.78
N LEU A 63 12.00 4.60 8.36
CA LEU A 63 10.92 5.38 8.93
C LEU A 63 11.18 5.50 10.43
N SER A 64 11.12 6.71 10.94
CA SER A 64 11.43 7.01 12.34
C SER A 64 10.36 7.89 12.96
N LEU A 65 10.04 7.60 14.22
CA LEU A 65 9.21 8.43 15.07
C LEU A 65 10.11 9.14 16.07
N LEU A 66 10.04 10.47 16.13
CA LEU A 66 10.63 11.26 17.20
C LEU A 66 9.51 11.69 18.13
N SER A 67 9.69 11.48 19.42
CA SER A 67 8.76 11.91 20.47
C SER A 67 9.54 12.64 21.55
N ASP A 68 9.04 13.79 21.99
CA ASP A 68 9.56 14.55 23.13
C ASP A 68 9.02 14.07 24.49
N ALA A 69 8.04 13.15 24.47
CA ALA A 69 7.44 12.50 25.63
C ALA A 69 7.25 10.98 25.42
N ILE A 70 6.71 10.28 26.42
CA ILE A 70 6.32 8.87 26.27
C ILE A 70 5.19 8.77 25.23
N ALA A 71 5.48 8.14 24.10
CA ALA A 71 4.52 7.85 23.03
C ALA A 71 4.16 6.37 23.05
N ASN A 72 2.91 6.05 23.41
CA ASN A 72 2.36 4.70 23.37
C ASN A 72 1.14 4.69 22.45
N ASN A 73 0.95 3.58 21.72
CA ASN A 73 -0.23 3.33 20.88
C ASN A 73 -0.51 4.42 19.83
N ILE A 74 0.54 5.01 19.24
CA ILE A 74 0.40 6.01 18.18
C ILE A 74 0.17 5.30 16.85
N PRO A 75 -1.03 5.40 16.24
CA PRO A 75 -1.25 4.74 14.97
C PRO A 75 -0.58 5.56 13.84
N ILE A 76 0.11 4.83 12.97
CA ILE A 76 0.83 5.35 11.81
C ILE A 76 0.42 4.49 10.63
N ARG A 77 0.08 5.11 9.49
CA ARG A 77 -0.14 4.40 8.24
C ARG A 77 0.93 4.83 7.24
N TYR A 78 1.44 3.87 6.49
CA TYR A 78 2.37 4.14 5.42
C TYR A 78 2.18 3.10 4.31
N LEU A 79 2.28 3.56 3.07
CA LEU A 79 2.29 2.69 1.92
C LEU A 79 3.73 2.58 1.42
N ILE A 80 4.34 1.41 1.64
CA ILE A 80 5.65 1.08 1.08
C ILE A 80 5.47 0.09 -0.06
N ARG A 81 6.11 0.37 -1.19
CA ARG A 81 6.25 -0.55 -2.32
C ARG A 81 7.68 -1.05 -2.38
N VAL A 82 7.87 -2.37 -2.39
CA VAL A 82 9.15 -3.02 -2.66
C VAL A 82 9.01 -3.77 -3.98
N SER A 83 9.73 -3.34 -5.01
CA SER A 83 9.63 -3.94 -6.34
C SER A 83 10.96 -3.94 -7.06
N LYS A 84 11.12 -4.84 -8.05
CA LYS A 84 12.23 -4.74 -8.99
C LYS A 84 12.08 -3.42 -9.74
N PRO A 85 13.13 -2.60 -9.84
CA PRO A 85 13.03 -1.35 -10.56
C PRO A 85 12.85 -1.61 -12.05
N SER A 86 11.85 -0.96 -12.64
CA SER A 86 11.70 -0.87 -14.10
C SER A 86 12.87 -0.12 -14.72
N VAL A 87 13.04 -0.22 -16.04
CA VAL A 87 14.11 0.51 -16.77
C VAL A 87 14.03 2.02 -16.50
N ILE A 88 12.82 2.59 -16.43
CA ILE A 88 12.59 4.01 -16.12
C ILE A 88 13.06 4.35 -14.69
N GLU A 89 12.69 3.53 -13.70
CA GLU A 89 13.09 3.76 -12.31
C GLU A 89 14.60 3.61 -12.12
N LYS A 90 15.24 2.70 -12.86
CA LYS A 90 16.70 2.58 -12.88
C LYS A 90 17.35 3.86 -13.38
N ILE A 91 16.86 4.43 -14.49
CA ILE A 91 17.38 5.70 -15.04
C ILE A 91 17.17 6.84 -14.04
N LEU A 92 15.95 7.02 -13.51
CA LEU A 92 15.63 8.09 -12.55
C LEU A 92 16.45 8.01 -11.26
N LEU A 93 16.76 6.81 -10.78
CA LEU A 93 17.53 6.60 -9.55
C LEU A 93 19.05 6.53 -9.79
N GLY A 94 19.50 6.56 -11.05
CA GLY A 94 20.90 6.39 -11.42
C GLY A 94 21.44 4.97 -11.16
N ILE A 95 20.57 3.96 -11.21
CA ILE A 95 20.96 2.54 -11.15
C ILE A 95 21.44 2.12 -12.54
N LYS A 96 22.57 1.42 -12.60
CA LYS A 96 23.14 0.93 -13.87
C LYS A 96 22.17 0.00 -14.58
N LEU A 97 21.92 0.25 -15.86
CA LEU A 97 21.16 -0.64 -16.73
C LEU A 97 21.93 -1.96 -16.97
N THR A 98 21.22 -3.07 -16.96
CA THR A 98 21.74 -4.39 -17.32
C THR A 98 21.67 -4.60 -18.83
N ASP A 99 22.36 -5.63 -19.34
CA ASP A 99 22.33 -6.00 -20.77
C ASP A 99 20.92 -6.32 -21.27
N LYS A 100 19.99 -6.68 -20.37
CA LYS A 100 18.57 -6.90 -20.70
C LYS A 100 17.77 -5.59 -20.77
N ASP A 101 18.19 -4.56 -20.04
CA ASP A 101 17.52 -3.26 -20.00
C ASP A 101 17.95 -2.37 -21.18
N THR A 102 19.21 -2.43 -21.59
CA THR A 102 19.78 -1.58 -22.66
C THR A 102 19.00 -1.66 -23.99
N PRO A 103 18.61 -2.84 -24.49
CA PRO A 103 17.79 -2.93 -25.70
C PRO A 103 16.42 -2.28 -25.54
N LEU A 104 15.83 -2.30 -24.34
CA LEU A 104 14.53 -1.67 -24.06
C LEU A 104 14.68 -0.15 -24.00
N ASN A 105 15.73 0.34 -23.33
CA ASN A 105 16.05 1.76 -23.32
C ASN A 105 16.25 2.30 -24.74
N ASN A 106 17.03 1.62 -25.58
CA ASN A 106 17.30 2.05 -26.95
C ASN A 106 16.05 1.96 -27.85
N LYS A 107 15.22 0.93 -27.67
CA LYS A 107 14.02 0.72 -28.48
C LYS A 107 12.93 1.76 -28.22
N PHE A 108 12.81 2.22 -26.98
CA PHE A 108 11.76 3.16 -26.56
C PHE A 108 12.30 4.55 -26.21
N GLU A 109 13.59 4.78 -26.47
CA GLU A 109 14.29 6.05 -26.23
C GLU A 109 14.04 6.61 -24.81
N LEU A 110 14.02 5.72 -23.80
CA LEU A 110 13.52 6.06 -22.46
C LEU A 110 14.37 7.14 -21.78
N ASP A 111 15.68 7.07 -21.94
CA ASP A 111 16.63 8.04 -21.39
C ASP A 111 16.43 9.44 -21.99
N ASP A 112 16.28 9.54 -23.31
CA ASP A 112 16.07 10.83 -23.99
C ASP A 112 14.68 11.39 -23.68
N MET A 113 13.68 10.52 -23.59
CA MET A 113 12.34 10.85 -23.15
C MET A 113 12.34 11.43 -21.73
N LEU A 114 13.05 10.81 -20.78
CA LEU A 114 13.16 11.33 -19.40
C LEU A 114 13.94 12.66 -19.35
N LYS A 115 15.03 12.79 -20.12
CA LYS A 115 15.79 14.05 -20.22
C LYS A 115 14.95 15.19 -20.80
N SER A 116 14.00 14.89 -21.69
CA SER A 116 13.05 15.86 -22.22
C SER A 116 12.01 16.37 -21.19
N GLY A 117 12.03 15.81 -19.97
CA GLY A 117 11.04 16.09 -18.92
C GLY A 117 9.74 15.29 -19.08
N TYR A 118 9.64 14.43 -20.09
CA TYR A 118 8.48 13.58 -20.29
C TYR A 118 8.61 12.30 -19.47
N VAL A 119 7.77 12.17 -18.45
CA VAL A 119 7.57 10.90 -17.73
C VAL A 119 6.31 10.26 -18.30
N PRO A 120 6.41 9.12 -19.01
CA PRO A 120 5.23 8.46 -19.55
C PRO A 120 4.30 8.12 -18.40
N LYS A 121 3.10 8.71 -18.42
CA LYS A 121 2.06 8.29 -17.49
C LYS A 121 1.75 6.82 -17.81
N ARG A 122 1.97 5.95 -16.82
CA ARG A 122 1.37 4.62 -16.82
C ARG A 122 -0.14 4.85 -16.79
N THR A 123 -0.76 4.90 -17.96
CA THR A 123 -2.21 4.86 -18.08
C THR A 123 -2.54 3.43 -18.44
N PRO A 124 -2.60 2.51 -17.46
CA PRO A 124 -3.00 1.15 -17.73
C PRO A 124 -4.41 1.19 -18.31
N LEU A 125 -4.64 0.40 -19.36
CA LEU A 125 -5.95 0.33 -19.99
C LEU A 125 -6.91 -0.38 -19.03
N LEU A 126 -7.70 0.40 -18.29
CA LEU A 126 -8.71 -0.09 -17.36
C LEU A 126 -9.81 -0.80 -18.15
N VAL A 127 -9.99 -2.08 -17.87
CA VAL A 127 -11.04 -2.91 -18.47
C VAL A 127 -12.31 -2.84 -17.63
N ALA A 128 -12.17 -3.00 -16.32
CA ALA A 128 -13.28 -2.99 -15.40
C ALA A 128 -12.81 -2.60 -14.00
N ARG A 129 -13.72 -2.03 -13.22
CA ARG A 129 -13.54 -1.77 -11.80
C ARG A 129 -14.74 -2.31 -11.06
N LYS A 130 -14.49 -3.07 -10.00
CA LYS A 130 -15.50 -3.73 -9.19
C LYS A 130 -15.29 -3.39 -7.73
N GLN A 131 -16.39 -3.28 -7.01
CA GLN A 131 -16.41 -3.08 -5.57
C GLN A 131 -17.25 -4.17 -4.94
N ILE A 132 -16.72 -4.80 -3.90
CA ILE A 132 -17.40 -5.81 -3.11
C ILE A 132 -17.56 -5.24 -1.71
N ALA A 133 -18.75 -5.41 -1.13
CA ALA A 133 -19.05 -5.06 0.24
C ALA A 133 -19.80 -6.23 0.88
N ARG A 134 -19.43 -6.58 2.11
CA ARG A 134 -20.06 -7.65 2.90
C ARG A 134 -20.21 -7.23 4.35
N THR A 135 -21.22 -7.81 4.98
CA THR A 135 -21.41 -7.83 6.42
C THR A 135 -21.08 -9.24 6.91
N ILE A 136 -20.28 -9.32 7.97
CA ILE A 136 -19.67 -10.55 8.45
C ILE A 136 -20.03 -10.73 9.92
N THR A 137 -20.54 -11.92 10.22
CA THR A 137 -20.74 -12.40 11.59
C THR A 137 -19.99 -13.71 11.71
N ALA A 138 -19.02 -13.76 12.62
CA ALA A 138 -18.12 -14.88 12.77
C ALA A 138 -17.66 -15.04 14.21
N LEU A 139 -17.52 -16.28 14.64
CA LEU A 139 -16.90 -16.61 15.93
C LEU A 139 -15.40 -16.26 15.89
N ALA A 140 -14.77 -16.25 17.07
CA ALA A 140 -13.31 -16.22 17.14
C ALA A 140 -12.73 -17.39 16.32
N ASP A 141 -11.62 -17.13 15.62
CA ASP A 141 -10.86 -18.06 14.80
C ASP A 141 -11.58 -18.62 13.54
N ALA A 142 -12.78 -18.15 13.21
CA ALA A 142 -13.56 -18.66 12.07
C ALA A 142 -13.17 -18.09 10.68
N ASN A 143 -12.11 -17.27 10.62
CA ASN A 143 -11.48 -16.63 9.45
C ASN A 143 -12.29 -16.57 8.13
N PRO A 144 -13.41 -15.81 8.08
CA PRO A 144 -14.30 -15.81 6.94
C PRO A 144 -13.72 -15.04 5.74
N GLN A 145 -14.04 -15.51 4.52
CA GLN A 145 -13.69 -14.79 3.29
C GLN A 145 -14.64 -13.59 3.06
N ILE A 146 -14.10 -12.41 2.74
CA ILE A 146 -14.88 -11.16 2.58
C ILE A 146 -15.55 -11.08 1.20
N GLY A 147 -15.11 -11.86 0.24
CA GLY A 147 -15.73 -11.95 -1.09
C GLY A 147 -15.31 -13.22 -1.79
N GLU A 148 -15.68 -13.35 -3.06
CA GLU A 148 -15.21 -14.48 -3.86
C GLU A 148 -13.72 -14.33 -4.17
N THR A 149 -13.05 -15.45 -4.43
CA THR A 149 -11.70 -15.45 -4.99
C THR A 149 -11.75 -14.91 -6.41
N ILE A 150 -10.98 -13.87 -6.69
CA ILE A 150 -10.92 -13.23 -8.00
C ILE A 150 -9.91 -13.98 -8.84
N THR A 151 -10.38 -14.67 -9.88
CA THR A 151 -9.52 -15.27 -10.91
C THR A 151 -9.22 -14.24 -12.00
N VAL A 152 -7.93 -14.07 -12.33
CA VAL A 152 -7.46 -13.11 -13.32
C VAL A 152 -7.68 -13.66 -14.74
N PRO A 153 -8.37 -12.92 -15.63
CA PRO A 153 -8.52 -13.35 -17.02
C PRO A 153 -7.18 -13.37 -17.78
N LYS A 154 -7.05 -14.26 -18.77
CA LYS A 154 -5.84 -14.30 -19.64
C LYS A 154 -5.53 -12.92 -20.24
N ASN A 155 -4.23 -12.58 -20.29
CA ASN A 155 -3.71 -11.31 -20.79
C ASN A 155 -4.19 -10.06 -20.03
N ARG A 156 -4.57 -10.22 -18.77
CA ARG A 156 -4.94 -9.15 -17.84
C ARG A 156 -4.12 -9.26 -16.56
N TYR A 157 -4.19 -8.22 -15.75
CA TYR A 157 -3.82 -8.29 -14.35
C TYR A 157 -4.91 -7.59 -13.53
N VAL A 158 -5.10 -8.04 -12.30
CA VAL A 158 -5.97 -7.39 -11.32
C VAL A 158 -5.10 -6.52 -10.41
N VAL A 159 -5.62 -5.39 -9.95
CA VAL A 159 -5.03 -4.64 -8.84
C VAL A 159 -6.09 -4.44 -7.78
N LEU A 160 -5.79 -4.83 -6.56
CA LEU A 160 -6.54 -4.38 -5.40
C LEU A 160 -6.19 -2.92 -5.14
N ASP A 161 -7.17 -2.03 -5.30
CA ASP A 161 -7.00 -0.58 -5.23
C ASP A 161 -7.31 -0.02 -3.84
N GLU A 162 -8.30 -0.60 -3.16
CA GLU A 162 -8.80 -0.07 -1.89
C GLU A 162 -9.35 -1.18 -1.00
N ILE A 163 -9.18 -1.03 0.32
CA ILE A 163 -9.87 -1.83 1.35
C ILE A 163 -10.40 -0.87 2.42
N ALA A 164 -11.61 -1.10 2.90
CA ALA A 164 -12.17 -0.42 4.04
C ALA A 164 -12.89 -1.43 4.94
N VAL A 165 -12.81 -1.25 6.25
CA VAL A 165 -13.47 -2.08 7.26
C VAL A 165 -14.14 -1.19 8.29
N ASP A 166 -15.21 -1.62 8.94
CA ASP A 166 -15.79 -0.85 10.03
C ASP A 166 -14.71 -0.54 11.07
N GLY A 167 -14.61 0.75 11.43
CA GLY A 167 -13.70 1.21 12.48
C GLY A 167 -14.04 0.46 13.76
N HIS A 168 -13.03 -0.12 14.37
CA HIS A 168 -13.23 -1.04 15.47
C HIS A 168 -13.17 -0.33 16.85
N GLU A 169 -13.96 -0.82 17.82
CA GLU A 169 -13.95 -0.31 19.20
C GLU A 169 -12.58 -0.55 19.88
N ALA A 170 -12.27 0.21 20.93
CA ALA A 170 -11.03 0.02 21.67
C ALA A 170 -11.02 -1.38 22.34
N GLY A 171 -10.21 -2.32 21.84
CA GLY A 171 -10.03 -3.63 22.47
C GLY A 171 -9.80 -4.82 21.52
N MET A 172 -10.21 -4.76 20.25
CA MET A 172 -9.93 -5.86 19.29
C MET A 172 -8.75 -5.51 18.39
N THR A 173 -7.55 -5.62 18.97
CA THR A 173 -6.26 -5.50 18.27
C THR A 173 -5.93 -6.72 17.41
N ASP A 174 -6.72 -7.78 17.52
CA ASP A 174 -6.37 -9.13 17.09
C ASP A 174 -7.07 -9.54 15.77
N ASN A 175 -7.70 -8.56 15.11
CA ASN A 175 -8.39 -8.77 13.84
C ASN A 175 -7.59 -8.17 12.69
N PHE A 176 -7.40 -8.95 11.62
CA PHE A 176 -6.60 -8.57 10.47
C PHE A 176 -7.32 -8.82 9.16
N ILE A 177 -7.19 -7.89 8.21
CA ILE A 177 -7.45 -8.19 6.80
C ILE A 177 -6.23 -8.88 6.22
N VAL A 178 -6.43 -10.07 5.67
CA VAL A 178 -5.41 -10.82 4.96
C VAL A 178 -5.74 -10.83 3.47
N VAL A 179 -4.73 -10.56 2.67
CA VAL A 179 -4.79 -10.62 1.21
C VAL A 179 -3.85 -11.72 0.75
N ASP A 180 -4.40 -12.72 0.06
CA ASP A 180 -3.62 -13.73 -0.65
C ASP A 180 -3.56 -13.37 -2.12
N ARG A 181 -2.40 -13.63 -2.73
CA ARG A 181 -2.11 -13.20 -4.09
C ARG A 181 -1.30 -14.27 -4.80
N ASP A 182 -1.77 -14.69 -5.97
CA ASP A 182 -1.08 -15.64 -6.84
C ASP A 182 -0.69 -16.93 -6.08
N LEU A 183 0.58 -17.20 -5.83
CA LEU A 183 1.03 -18.38 -5.06
C LEU A 183 1.46 -18.02 -3.62
N GLU A 184 1.24 -16.79 -3.20
CA GLU A 184 1.65 -16.25 -1.90
C GLU A 184 0.41 -16.08 -1.01
N ASP A 185 0.29 -16.98 -0.03
CA ASP A 185 -0.67 -16.86 1.07
C ASP A 185 -0.16 -15.79 2.05
N GLU A 186 -1.08 -15.05 2.66
CA GLU A 186 -0.76 -13.94 3.56
C GLU A 186 0.20 -12.88 2.96
N TYR A 187 0.07 -12.62 1.66
CA TYR A 187 0.89 -11.63 0.94
C TYR A 187 0.90 -10.27 1.67
N VAL A 188 -0.26 -9.85 2.16
CA VAL A 188 -0.42 -8.67 3.00
C VAL A 188 -1.37 -8.97 4.16
N LYS A 189 -0.97 -8.55 5.36
CA LYS A 189 -1.75 -8.65 6.60
C LYS A 189 -1.88 -7.27 7.24
N LEU A 190 -3.10 -6.77 7.35
CA LEU A 190 -3.42 -5.41 7.76
C LEU A 190 -4.21 -5.44 9.06
N ASN A 191 -3.72 -4.78 10.10
CA ASN A 191 -4.44 -4.71 11.37
C ASN A 191 -5.65 -3.78 11.22
N CYS A 192 -6.85 -4.31 11.48
CA CYS A 192 -8.11 -3.57 11.39
C CYS A 192 -8.17 -2.38 12.36
N TYR A 193 -7.48 -2.45 13.50
CA TYR A 193 -7.35 -1.34 14.46
C TYR A 193 -6.66 -0.11 13.86
N ALA A 194 -5.76 -0.32 12.90
CA ALA A 194 -5.04 0.75 12.21
C ALA A 194 -5.77 1.26 10.96
N MET A 195 -6.96 0.74 10.64
CA MET A 195 -7.76 1.18 9.50
C MET A 195 -8.68 2.35 9.89
N PRO A 196 -8.84 3.36 9.04
CA PRO A 196 -9.72 4.49 9.30
C PRO A 196 -11.20 4.09 9.29
N PRO A 197 -12.12 4.95 9.76
CA PRO A 197 -11.85 6.06 10.64
C PRO A 197 -11.48 5.50 12.00
N PHE A 198 -10.36 5.99 12.53
CA PHE A 198 -10.02 5.74 13.92
C PHE A 198 -10.94 6.61 14.76
N VAL A 199 -11.99 6.03 15.33
CA VAL A 199 -12.94 6.76 16.18
C VAL A 199 -12.68 6.40 17.64
N THR A 200 -12.16 7.35 18.40
CA THR A 200 -12.10 7.24 19.86
C THR A 200 -13.47 7.62 20.45
N GLY A 201 -14.32 6.63 20.70
CA GLY A 201 -15.60 6.82 21.41
C GLY A 201 -16.79 6.11 20.75
N VAL A 202 -17.85 5.91 21.53
CA VAL A 202 -19.11 5.30 21.08
C VAL A 202 -19.89 6.36 20.29
N LEU A 203 -19.74 6.37 18.97
CA LEU A 203 -20.65 7.12 18.09
C LEU A 203 -21.54 6.13 17.34
N PRO A 204 -22.87 6.17 17.53
CA PRO A 204 -23.78 5.42 16.70
C PRO A 204 -23.72 6.02 15.28
N ASP A 205 -23.68 5.16 14.26
CA ASP A 205 -23.66 5.51 12.83
C ASP A 205 -22.34 6.09 12.28
N ILE A 206 -21.21 5.44 12.58
CA ILE A 206 -19.97 5.71 11.83
C ILE A 206 -20.16 5.18 10.38
N PRO A 207 -20.10 6.06 9.36
CA PRO A 207 -20.19 5.61 7.97
C PRO A 207 -19.02 4.69 7.64
N LEU A 208 -19.30 3.69 6.80
CA LEU A 208 -18.33 2.72 6.32
C LEU A 208 -17.05 3.43 5.89
N SER A 209 -15.98 3.03 6.55
CA SER A 209 -14.69 3.70 6.65
C SER A 209 -14.10 4.34 5.41
N TYR A 210 -13.26 5.38 5.58
CA TYR A 210 -12.44 5.88 4.47
C TYR A 210 -11.62 4.72 3.87
N PRO A 211 -11.70 4.46 2.55
CA PRO A 211 -10.96 3.35 1.97
C PRO A 211 -9.46 3.62 2.07
N MET A 212 -8.73 2.68 2.66
CA MET A 212 -7.28 2.67 2.59
C MET A 212 -6.87 2.32 1.16
N ARG A 213 -6.13 3.23 0.53
CA ARG A 213 -5.62 3.02 -0.83
C ARG A 213 -4.44 2.05 -0.78
N ILE A 214 -4.51 1.03 -1.62
CA ILE A 214 -3.44 0.05 -1.80
C ILE A 214 -3.26 -0.23 -3.29
N ALA A 215 -2.15 -0.88 -3.64
CA ALA A 215 -1.88 -1.29 -5.00
C ALA A 215 -1.25 -2.68 -4.99
N ILE A 216 -2.09 -3.71 -4.85
CA ILE A 216 -1.65 -5.11 -4.86
C ILE A 216 -2.03 -5.71 -6.23
N PRO A 217 -1.08 -5.78 -7.18
CA PRO A 217 -1.33 -6.45 -8.46
C PRO A 217 -1.38 -7.97 -8.26
N ALA A 218 -2.19 -8.67 -9.05
CA ALA A 218 -2.26 -10.13 -9.14
C ALA A 218 -2.35 -10.56 -10.61
N LEU A 219 -1.72 -11.68 -10.94
CA LEU A 219 -1.67 -12.24 -12.31
C LEU A 219 -2.52 -13.50 -12.48
N ASP A 220 -2.85 -14.19 -11.39
CA ASP A 220 -3.58 -15.45 -11.40
C ASP A 220 -4.79 -15.42 -10.46
N LYS A 221 -4.58 -15.19 -9.17
CA LYS A 221 -5.66 -15.12 -8.17
C LYS A 221 -5.44 -14.04 -7.14
N LEU A 222 -6.54 -13.49 -6.62
CA LEU A 222 -6.57 -12.59 -5.49
C LEU A 222 -7.72 -12.98 -4.56
N SER A 223 -7.45 -13.26 -3.29
CA SER A 223 -8.47 -13.50 -2.26
C SER A 223 -8.24 -12.60 -1.06
N ILE A 224 -9.33 -12.24 -0.40
CA ILE A 224 -9.31 -11.32 0.74
C ILE A 224 -10.19 -11.95 1.82
N HIS A 225 -9.62 -12.16 2.99
CA HIS A 225 -10.32 -12.77 4.11
C HIS A 225 -10.01 -12.03 5.40
N LEU A 226 -10.89 -12.20 6.38
CA LEU A 226 -10.69 -11.73 7.73
C LEU A 226 -9.97 -12.82 8.51
N GLU A 227 -8.87 -12.49 9.18
CA GLU A 227 -8.31 -13.29 10.25
C GLU A 227 -8.81 -12.72 11.58
N ASN A 228 -9.55 -13.52 12.33
CA ASN A 228 -10.39 -13.04 13.41
C ASN A 228 -9.94 -13.59 14.76
N GLY A 229 -9.09 -12.88 15.50
CA GLY A 229 -8.69 -13.28 16.85
C GLY A 229 -9.82 -13.19 17.88
N ALA A 230 -10.82 -12.34 17.65
CA ALA A 230 -11.98 -12.19 18.54
C ALA A 230 -13.29 -12.13 17.74
N GLY A 231 -14.37 -12.74 18.25
CA GLY A 231 -15.65 -12.82 17.55
C GLY A 231 -16.19 -11.47 17.07
N VAL A 232 -16.71 -11.43 15.84
CA VAL A 232 -17.27 -10.21 15.23
C VAL A 232 -18.75 -10.41 14.91
N ASN A 233 -19.55 -9.36 15.13
CA ASN A 233 -20.98 -9.33 14.79
C ASN A 233 -21.25 -8.14 13.87
N ASP A 234 -21.95 -8.39 12.76
CA ASP A 234 -22.35 -7.39 11.77
C ASP A 234 -21.20 -6.51 11.25
N TRP A 235 -19.98 -7.03 11.25
CA TRP A 235 -18.79 -6.30 10.87
C TRP A 235 -18.73 -6.11 9.35
N ARG A 236 -18.63 -4.87 8.90
CA ARG A 236 -18.67 -4.57 7.47
C ARG A 236 -17.27 -4.41 6.91
N ALA A 237 -17.04 -5.02 5.76
CA ALA A 237 -15.84 -4.84 4.97
C ALA A 237 -16.18 -4.56 3.53
N ARG A 238 -15.38 -3.71 2.88
CA ARG A 238 -15.42 -3.46 1.45
C ARG A 238 -14.03 -3.48 0.85
N TYR A 239 -13.95 -3.88 -0.39
CA TYR A 239 -12.75 -3.70 -1.19
C TYR A 239 -13.10 -3.34 -2.62
N LYS A 240 -12.17 -2.68 -3.29
CA LYS A 240 -12.27 -2.30 -4.70
C LYS A 240 -11.07 -2.82 -5.44
N TYR A 241 -11.32 -3.43 -6.59
CA TYR A 241 -10.27 -3.89 -7.48
C TYR A 241 -10.55 -3.47 -8.92
N SER A 242 -9.46 -3.29 -9.66
CA SER A 242 -9.48 -2.94 -11.08
C SER A 242 -8.82 -4.04 -11.89
N ILE A 243 -9.38 -4.32 -13.06
CA ILE A 243 -8.82 -5.23 -14.07
C ILE A 243 -8.21 -4.37 -15.16
N TYR A 244 -6.95 -4.61 -15.48
CA TYR A 244 -6.22 -3.87 -16.50
C TYR A 244 -5.75 -4.80 -17.61
N VAL A 245 -5.60 -4.24 -18.81
CA VAL A 245 -4.85 -4.90 -19.88
C VAL A 245 -3.38 -4.90 -19.50
N LEU A 246 -2.72 -6.03 -19.67
CA LEU A 246 -1.28 -6.13 -19.45
C LEU A 246 -0.56 -5.40 -20.61
N THR A 247 -0.17 -4.15 -20.38
CA THR A 247 0.45 -3.30 -21.41
C THR A 247 1.95 -3.57 -21.52
N ILE A 248 2.58 -3.12 -22.60
CA ILE A 248 4.04 -3.28 -22.80
C ILE A 248 4.84 -2.60 -21.66
N PRO A 249 4.49 -1.39 -21.19
CA PRO A 249 5.10 -0.80 -19.98
C PRO A 249 4.91 -1.60 -18.69
N ASP A 250 3.90 -2.47 -18.59
CA ASP A 250 3.73 -3.38 -17.44
C ASP A 250 4.58 -4.66 -17.56
N LYS A 251 5.08 -4.94 -18.78
CA LYS A 251 5.97 -6.08 -19.09
C LYS A 251 7.45 -5.71 -19.02
N ILE A 252 7.79 -4.42 -18.95
CA ILE A 252 9.15 -3.84 -18.99
C ILE A 252 9.51 -3.26 -17.62
#